data_AF-A0A9N9JEF0-F1
#
_entry.id   AF-A0A9N9JEF0-F1
#
_cell.length_a   1.000
_cell.length_b   1.000
_cell.length_c   1.000
_cell.angle_alpha   90.00
_cell.angle_beta   90.00
_cell.angle_gamma   90.00
#
_symmetry.space_group_name_H-M   'P 1'
#
loop_
_entity.id
_entity.type
_entity.pdbx_description
1 polymer ?
#
loop_
_entity_poly.entity_id
_entity_poly.type
_entity_poly.pdbx_seq_one_letter_code
_entity_poly.pdbx_strand_id
1 'polypeptide(L)'
;DLKEPTSKQSSSAIDFERRESTSEIWIQTIRLTVDLYALYHDIFSTQPEFLVELLDLLVALLKRKNEKLGQTGIRCFYNLIARNGMRFDNVTWGIMTITLEDIFKWTTPNELLDIDLVNLIENEDSKIDSPSIKNNVIGAGIPLKNIAPTNVPMDPTDIFVTENPLTFTPNKGSNKIDIDFPHAILKCAAQLIAIQSVQDLALNDNSISSTKEQVHYLAQMPAEYRNRWLRCLYNSYKFAHDFNANDKLRHALWKAGYVQQMPNLTKQETLSLS
;
A
#
# COMPACT_ATOMS: atom_id res chain seq x y z
N ASP A 1 -21.31 -24.28 -1.29
CA ASP A 1 -21.55 -24.55 0.14
C ASP A 1 -20.25 -24.69 0.93
N LEU A 2 -19.79 -23.58 1.52
CA LEU A 2 -18.63 -23.54 2.42
C LEU A 2 -19.16 -23.30 3.84
N LYS A 3 -19.41 -24.38 4.59
CA LYS A 3 -19.62 -24.31 6.04
C LYS A 3 -18.32 -24.71 6.72
N GLU A 4 -17.72 -23.79 7.46
CA GLU A 4 -16.65 -24.11 8.41
C GLU A 4 -17.20 -24.99 9.55
N PRO A 5 -16.48 -26.05 9.97
CA PRO A 5 -16.85 -26.79 11.16
C PRO A 5 -16.29 -26.13 12.42
N THR A 6 -17.15 -25.96 13.41
CA THR A 6 -16.88 -25.36 14.72
C THR A 6 -16.08 -26.25 15.66
N SER A 7 -14.89 -25.75 15.98
CA SER A 7 -14.33 -25.53 17.33
C SER A 7 -13.60 -26.64 18.10
N LYS A 8 -12.42 -26.21 18.60
CA LYS A 8 -11.65 -26.61 19.81
C LYS A 8 -10.60 -27.72 19.67
N GLN A 9 -9.35 -27.32 19.36
CA GLN A 9 -8.14 -27.53 20.21
C GLN A 9 -6.86 -27.00 19.54
N SER A 10 -6.03 -26.25 20.30
CA SER A 10 -4.62 -25.88 20.04
C SER A 10 -4.31 -25.02 18.79
N SER A 11 -4.82 -23.78 18.73
CA SER A 11 -4.81 -22.91 17.52
C SER A 11 -3.82 -21.73 17.58
N SER A 12 -2.50 -21.94 17.65
CA SER A 12 -1.56 -20.81 17.53
C SER A 12 -0.46 -21.00 16.51
N ALA A 13 0.33 -22.07 16.59
CA ALA A 13 1.44 -22.28 15.65
C ALA A 13 0.98 -22.89 14.31
N ILE A 14 0.22 -23.99 14.36
CA ILE A 14 -0.22 -24.72 13.16
C ILE A 14 -1.17 -23.87 12.30
N ASP A 15 -2.07 -23.10 12.92
CA ASP A 15 -2.97 -22.18 12.20
C ASP A 15 -2.27 -20.93 11.68
N PHE A 16 -1.17 -20.51 12.30
CA PHE A 16 -0.33 -19.44 11.78
C PHE A 16 0.47 -19.92 10.56
N GLU A 17 1.18 -21.05 10.69
CA GLU A 17 1.91 -21.69 9.58
C GLU A 17 0.99 -22.01 8.39
N ARG A 18 -0.22 -22.50 8.64
CA ARG A 18 -1.21 -22.74 7.58
C ARG A 18 -1.65 -21.45 6.89
N ARG A 19 -1.89 -20.36 7.64
CA ARG A 19 -2.27 -19.04 7.08
C ARG A 19 -1.14 -18.41 6.28
N GLU A 20 0.09 -18.55 6.74
CA GLU A 20 1.29 -18.09 6.05
C GLU A 20 1.51 -18.89 4.76
N SER A 21 1.47 -20.23 4.83
CA SER A 21 1.55 -21.11 3.67
C SER A 21 0.45 -20.81 2.63
N THR A 22 -0.77 -20.55 3.09
CA THR A 22 -1.88 -20.16 2.20
C THR A 22 -1.60 -18.82 1.52
N SER A 23 -1.04 -17.85 2.24
CA SER A 23 -0.71 -16.52 1.69
C SER A 23 0.40 -16.60 0.66
N GLU A 24 1.39 -17.46 0.87
CA GLU A 24 2.47 -17.71 -0.10
C GLU A 24 1.93 -18.36 -1.39
N ILE A 25 1.03 -19.34 -1.27
CA ILE A 25 0.36 -19.94 -2.43
C ILE A 25 -0.40 -18.86 -3.20
N TRP A 26 -1.19 -18.01 -2.53
CA TRP A 26 -1.90 -16.91 -3.20
C TRP A 26 -0.95 -15.93 -3.90
N ILE A 27 0.17 -15.58 -3.26
CA ILE A 27 1.20 -14.71 -3.83
C ILE A 27 1.80 -15.33 -5.10
N GLN A 28 2.13 -16.63 -5.08
CA GLN A 28 2.69 -17.29 -6.25
C GLN A 28 1.66 -17.41 -7.37
N THR A 29 0.43 -17.85 -7.05
CA THR A 29 -0.65 -17.98 -8.03
C THR A 29 -0.94 -16.66 -8.72
N ILE A 30 -1.03 -15.55 -7.99
CA ILE A 30 -1.37 -14.26 -8.59
C ILE A 30 -0.23 -13.73 -9.47
N ARG A 31 1.03 -13.93 -9.07
CA ARG A 31 2.20 -13.56 -9.89
C ARG A 31 2.22 -14.35 -11.19
N LEU A 32 2.06 -15.67 -11.12
CA LEU A 32 2.02 -16.53 -12.30
C LEU A 32 0.84 -16.20 -13.22
N THR A 33 -0.31 -15.81 -12.66
CA THR A 33 -1.48 -15.42 -13.46
C THR A 33 -1.23 -14.10 -14.20
N VAL A 34 -0.60 -13.12 -13.53
CA VAL A 34 -0.15 -11.87 -14.17
C VAL A 34 0.90 -12.15 -15.25
N ASP A 35 1.84 -13.07 -15.00
CA ASP A 35 2.85 -13.46 -15.97
C ASP A 35 2.22 -14.14 -17.20
N LEU A 36 1.22 -15.00 -16.99
CA LEU A 36 0.45 -15.64 -18.04
C LEU A 36 -0.29 -14.61 -18.89
N TYR A 37 -0.99 -13.67 -18.25
CA TYR A 37 -1.67 -12.58 -18.95
C TYR A 37 -0.68 -11.76 -19.78
N ALA A 38 0.46 -11.40 -19.19
CA ALA A 38 1.47 -10.59 -19.86
C ALA A 38 2.15 -11.31 -21.03
N LEU A 39 2.38 -12.62 -20.92
CA LEU A 39 3.01 -13.42 -21.98
C LEU A 39 2.07 -13.63 -23.17
N TYR A 40 0.77 -13.83 -22.91
CA TYR A 40 -0.23 -14.12 -23.93
C TYR A 40 -1.23 -12.96 -24.12
N HIS A 41 -0.78 -11.72 -23.95
CA HIS A 41 -1.62 -10.53 -24.02
C HIS A 41 -2.43 -10.46 -25.32
N ASP A 42 -1.83 -10.84 -26.46
CA ASP A 42 -2.51 -10.76 -27.76
C ASP A 42 -3.77 -11.67 -27.81
N ILE A 43 -3.76 -12.78 -27.08
CA ILE A 43 -4.93 -13.67 -26.94
C ILE A 43 -5.94 -13.05 -25.97
N PHE A 44 -5.49 -12.65 -24.79
CA PHE A 44 -6.37 -12.10 -23.74
C PHE A 44 -6.96 -10.73 -24.09
N SER A 45 -6.34 -9.97 -24.99
CA SER A 45 -6.87 -8.69 -25.48
C SER A 45 -8.24 -8.84 -26.15
N THR A 46 -8.54 -10.02 -26.69
CA THR A 46 -9.84 -10.35 -27.28
C THR A 46 -10.91 -10.74 -26.24
N GLN A 47 -10.52 -10.90 -24.98
CA GLN A 47 -11.36 -11.36 -23.86
C GLN A 47 -11.15 -10.45 -22.63
N PRO A 48 -11.74 -9.24 -22.63
CA PRO A 48 -11.54 -8.27 -21.54
C PRO A 48 -12.06 -8.77 -20.19
N GLU A 49 -12.99 -9.74 -20.16
CA GLU A 49 -13.56 -10.31 -18.94
C GLU A 49 -12.50 -10.95 -18.04
N PHE A 50 -11.53 -11.66 -18.64
CA PHE A 50 -10.45 -12.29 -17.88
C PHE A 50 -9.58 -11.25 -17.17
N LEU A 51 -9.32 -10.11 -17.82
CA LEU A 51 -8.58 -9.01 -17.18
C LEU A 51 -9.37 -8.45 -15.99
N VAL A 52 -10.68 -8.24 -16.14
CA VAL A 52 -11.54 -7.75 -15.04
C VAL A 52 -11.49 -8.71 -13.85
N GLU A 53 -11.66 -10.02 -14.08
CA GLU A 53 -11.61 -11.03 -13.02
C GLU A 53 -10.23 -11.09 -12.32
N LEU A 54 -9.15 -10.96 -13.09
CA LEU A 54 -7.79 -10.90 -12.56
C LEU A 54 -7.59 -9.67 -11.67
N LEU A 55 -8.07 -8.51 -12.11
CA LEU A 55 -7.97 -7.25 -11.35
C LEU A 55 -8.86 -7.26 -10.10
N ASP A 56 -10.06 -7.84 -10.18
CA ASP A 56 -10.93 -8.04 -9.03
C ASP A 56 -10.28 -8.94 -7.98
N LEU A 57 -9.60 -10.01 -8.42
CA LEU A 57 -8.81 -10.85 -7.53
C LEU A 57 -7.67 -10.07 -6.88
N LEU A 58 -6.93 -9.24 -7.64
CA LEU A 58 -5.86 -8.40 -7.09
C LEU A 58 -6.38 -7.45 -6.01
N VAL A 59 -7.51 -6.78 -6.26
CA VAL A 59 -8.16 -5.90 -5.30
C VAL A 59 -8.69 -6.68 -4.09
N ALA A 60 -9.23 -7.89 -4.29
CA ALA A 60 -9.67 -8.75 -3.19
C ALA A 60 -8.50 -9.18 -2.29
N LEU A 61 -7.33 -9.48 -2.87
CA LEU A 61 -6.11 -9.79 -2.12
C LEU A 61 -5.56 -8.57 -1.37
N LEU A 62 -5.62 -7.38 -1.99
CA LEU A 62 -5.30 -6.09 -1.35
C LEU A 62 -6.14 -5.86 -0.09
N LYS A 63 -7.45 -6.13 -0.18
CA LYS A 63 -8.41 -5.89 0.91
C LYS A 63 -8.22 -6.80 2.14
N ARG A 64 -7.35 -7.80 2.08
CA ARG A 64 -7.08 -8.71 3.20
C ARG A 64 -6.20 -8.04 4.26
N LYS A 65 -6.38 -8.42 5.53
CA LYS A 65 -5.53 -8.01 6.66
C LYS A 65 -4.17 -8.73 6.67
N ASN A 66 -3.49 -8.77 5.53
CA ASN A 66 -2.17 -9.35 5.36
C ASN A 66 -1.32 -8.37 4.52
N GLU A 67 -0.30 -7.81 5.15
CA GLU A 67 0.59 -6.82 4.53
C GLU A 67 1.24 -7.34 3.25
N LYS A 68 1.95 -8.47 3.33
CA LYS A 68 2.70 -9.06 2.21
C LYS A 68 1.78 -9.34 1.02
N LEU A 69 0.60 -9.87 1.29
CA LEU A 69 -0.39 -10.19 0.28
C LEU A 69 -0.96 -8.92 -0.37
N GLY A 70 -1.33 -7.91 0.43
CA GLY A 70 -1.92 -6.70 -0.11
C GLY A 70 -0.93 -5.86 -0.91
N GLN A 71 0.31 -5.75 -0.43
CA GLN A 71 1.37 -5.12 -1.19
C GLN A 71 1.69 -5.88 -2.49
N THR A 72 1.61 -7.21 -2.48
CA THR A 72 1.79 -8.03 -3.70
C THR A 72 0.70 -7.72 -4.72
N GLY A 73 -0.56 -7.53 -4.30
CA GLY A 73 -1.64 -7.14 -5.21
C GLY A 73 -1.33 -5.85 -5.98
N ILE A 74 -0.85 -4.81 -5.29
CA ILE A 74 -0.48 -3.54 -5.93
C ILE A 74 0.72 -3.72 -6.86
N ARG A 75 1.74 -4.49 -6.46
CA ARG A 75 2.92 -4.77 -7.30
C ARG A 75 2.56 -5.57 -8.55
N CYS A 76 1.65 -6.52 -8.44
CA CYS A 76 1.13 -7.28 -9.57
C CYS A 76 0.33 -6.39 -10.54
N PHE A 77 -0.48 -5.46 -10.01
CA PHE A 77 -1.14 -4.42 -10.81
C PHE A 77 -0.12 -3.56 -11.56
N TYR A 78 0.92 -3.06 -10.87
CA TYR A 78 2.02 -2.32 -11.49
C TYR A 78 2.68 -3.13 -12.62
N ASN A 79 3.02 -4.39 -12.36
CA ASN A 79 3.69 -5.27 -13.31
C ASN A 79 2.87 -5.52 -14.59
N LEU A 80 1.53 -5.60 -14.49
CA LEU A 80 0.66 -5.71 -15.65
C LEU A 80 0.86 -4.52 -16.60
N ILE A 81 0.88 -3.31 -16.07
CA ILE A 81 1.06 -2.08 -16.84
C ILE A 81 2.50 -1.98 -17.34
N ALA A 82 3.47 -2.22 -16.47
CA ALA A 82 4.89 -2.13 -16.79
C ALA A 82 5.32 -3.06 -17.92
N ARG A 83 4.61 -4.18 -18.16
CA ARG A 83 4.93 -5.16 -19.21
C ARG A 83 4.06 -5.04 -20.46
N ASN A 84 2.83 -4.55 -20.32
CA ASN A 84 1.85 -4.58 -21.41
C ASN A 84 1.31 -3.20 -21.78
N GLY A 85 1.66 -2.14 -21.05
CA GLY A 85 1.06 -0.82 -21.18
C GLY A 85 1.15 -0.22 -22.58
N MET A 86 2.19 -0.56 -23.35
CA MET A 86 2.32 -0.10 -24.75
C MET A 86 1.30 -0.75 -25.70
N ARG A 87 0.71 -1.88 -25.32
CA ARG A 87 -0.27 -2.64 -26.12
C ARG A 87 -1.72 -2.37 -25.71
N PHE A 88 -1.92 -1.64 -24.62
CA PHE A 88 -3.26 -1.37 -24.10
C PHE A 88 -4.04 -0.44 -25.03
N ASP A 89 -5.25 -0.87 -25.35
CA ASP A 89 -6.23 -0.08 -26.06
C ASP A 89 -7.02 0.82 -25.08
N ASN A 90 -7.95 1.62 -25.63
CA ASN A 90 -8.73 2.55 -24.82
C ASN A 90 -9.60 1.85 -23.75
N VAL A 91 -10.11 0.64 -24.06
CA VAL A 91 -10.93 -0.13 -23.13
C VAL A 91 -10.08 -0.67 -21.98
N THR A 92 -8.93 -1.26 -22.30
CA THR A 92 -7.99 -1.79 -21.30
C THR A 92 -7.51 -0.68 -20.35
N TRP A 93 -7.15 0.49 -20.88
CA TRP A 93 -6.77 1.63 -20.04
C TRP A 93 -7.92 2.09 -19.12
N GLY A 94 -9.16 2.03 -19.59
CA GLY A 94 -10.34 2.33 -18.77
C GLY A 94 -10.48 1.37 -17.60
N ILE A 95 -10.34 0.07 -17.85
CA ILE A 95 -10.37 -0.98 -16.82
C ILE A 95 -9.24 -0.77 -15.80
N MET A 96 -7.98 -0.62 -16.27
CA MET A 96 -6.83 -0.40 -15.40
C MET A 96 -6.98 0.85 -14.52
N THR A 97 -7.58 1.92 -15.08
CA THR A 97 -7.81 3.16 -14.35
C THR A 97 -8.86 3.02 -13.26
N ILE A 98 -9.96 2.31 -13.52
CA ILE A 98 -10.98 2.02 -12.50
C ILE A 98 -10.37 1.21 -11.36
N THR A 99 -9.57 0.19 -11.67
CA THR A 99 -8.89 -0.60 -10.65
C THR A 99 -7.90 0.25 -9.84
N LEU A 100 -7.15 1.16 -10.47
CA LEU A 100 -6.27 2.07 -9.75
C LEU A 100 -7.05 2.94 -8.75
N GLU A 101 -8.17 3.52 -9.19
CA GLU A 101 -9.04 4.31 -8.31
C GLU A 101 -9.53 3.50 -7.11
N ASP A 102 -9.92 2.24 -7.32
CA ASP A 102 -10.33 1.33 -6.25
C ASP A 102 -9.20 1.00 -5.29
N ILE A 103 -7.98 0.78 -5.79
CA ILE A 103 -6.78 0.59 -4.97
C ILE A 103 -6.59 1.82 -4.08
N PHE A 104 -6.48 3.01 -4.66
CA PHE A 104 -6.26 4.27 -3.93
C PHE A 104 -7.36 4.56 -2.91
N LYS A 105 -8.63 4.34 -3.30
CA LYS A 105 -9.78 4.54 -2.41
C LYS A 105 -9.72 3.62 -1.20
N TRP A 106 -9.31 2.36 -1.38
CA TRP A 106 -9.24 1.41 -0.28
C TRP A 106 -8.01 1.64 0.61
N THR A 107 -6.86 1.97 0.02
CA THR A 107 -5.61 2.19 0.75
C THR A 107 -5.57 3.53 1.49
N THR A 108 -6.50 4.46 1.20
CA THR A 108 -6.62 5.72 1.95
C THR A 108 -7.28 5.47 3.32
N PRO A 109 -6.58 5.73 4.44
CA PRO A 109 -7.08 5.42 5.79
C PRO A 109 -7.95 6.57 6.33
N ASN A 110 -9.10 6.80 5.71
CA ASN A 110 -10.02 7.89 6.08
C ASN A 110 -10.45 7.85 7.55
N GLU A 111 -10.50 6.65 8.15
CA GLU A 111 -10.78 6.44 9.57
C GLU A 111 -9.84 7.21 10.52
N LEU A 112 -8.64 7.60 10.06
CA LEU A 112 -7.71 8.39 10.86
C LEU A 112 -8.14 9.85 11.00
N LEU A 113 -8.96 10.40 10.09
CA LEU A 113 -9.41 11.79 10.16
C LEU A 113 -10.78 11.92 10.85
N ASP A 114 -11.57 10.85 10.85
CA ASP A 114 -12.93 10.82 11.44
C ASP A 114 -12.93 10.57 12.96
N ILE A 115 -11.77 10.68 13.63
CA ILE A 115 -11.67 10.47 15.08
C ILE A 115 -12.42 11.56 15.82
N ASP A 116 -13.41 11.18 16.63
CA ASP A 116 -14.08 12.11 17.52
C ASP A 116 -13.16 12.49 18.69
N LEU A 117 -12.49 13.63 18.53
CA LEU A 117 -11.53 14.18 19.49
C LEU A 117 -12.21 14.73 20.76
N VAL A 118 -13.53 14.93 20.77
CA VAL A 118 -14.25 15.55 21.88
C VAL A 118 -14.12 14.70 23.15
N ASN A 119 -14.21 13.38 23.04
CA ASN A 119 -14.09 12.46 24.18
C ASN A 119 -12.65 12.30 24.71
N LEU A 120 -11.63 12.79 23.99
CA LEU A 120 -10.22 12.63 24.33
C LEU A 120 -9.63 13.82 25.10
N ILE A 121 -10.24 15.00 24.97
CA ILE A 121 -9.73 16.25 25.54
C ILE A 121 -10.33 16.54 26.93
N GLU A 122 -11.48 15.98 27.29
CA GLU A 122 -12.16 16.27 28.57
C GLU A 122 -11.46 15.74 29.84
N ASN A 123 -10.31 15.06 29.74
CA ASN A 123 -9.60 14.47 30.89
C ASN A 123 -8.23 15.14 31.16
N GLU A 124 -8.12 16.47 31.02
CA GLU A 124 -6.86 17.21 31.14
C GLU A 124 -6.24 17.30 32.56
N ASP A 125 -6.88 16.81 33.62
CA ASP A 125 -6.42 17.08 35.00
C ASP A 125 -5.51 16.02 35.66
N SER A 126 -4.88 15.13 34.90
CA SER A 126 -3.87 14.22 35.49
C SER A 126 -2.53 14.21 34.75
N LYS A 127 -1.50 14.70 35.46
CA LYS A 127 -0.08 14.72 35.10
C LYS A 127 0.36 13.42 34.41
N ILE A 128 1.02 13.54 33.25
CA ILE A 128 1.62 12.41 32.54
C ILE A 128 3.15 12.57 32.54
N ASP A 129 3.82 11.67 33.24
CA ASP A 129 5.26 11.41 33.12
C ASP A 129 5.58 10.93 31.71
N SER A 130 6.60 11.52 31.09
CA SER A 130 7.09 11.14 29.76
C SER A 130 7.69 9.73 29.78
N PRO A 131 7.26 8.79 28.92
CA PRO A 131 7.91 7.49 28.83
C PRO A 131 9.28 7.60 28.13
N SER A 132 10.28 6.97 28.74
CA SER A 132 11.69 6.98 28.35
C SER A 132 11.93 6.43 26.94
N ILE A 133 12.71 7.18 26.17
CA ILE A 133 13.09 6.92 24.78
C ILE A 133 13.93 5.63 24.67
N LYS A 134 13.42 4.64 23.94
CA LYS A 134 14.23 3.64 23.23
C LYS A 134 13.77 3.60 21.78
N ASN A 135 14.72 3.82 20.87
CA ASN A 135 14.51 3.94 19.43
C ASN A 135 13.79 2.72 18.85
N ASN A 136 12.56 2.91 18.38
CA ASN A 136 11.96 2.08 17.34
C ASN A 136 11.10 2.97 16.43
N VAL A 137 11.44 2.95 15.15
CA VAL A 137 10.83 3.74 14.07
C VAL A 137 9.80 2.87 13.38
N ILE A 138 8.52 3.23 13.45
CA ILE A 138 7.49 2.66 12.57
C ILE A 138 6.50 3.76 12.21
N GLY A 139 6.36 3.99 10.90
CA GLY A 139 5.47 4.98 10.29
C GLY A 139 6.17 5.86 9.25
N ALA A 140 6.64 5.27 8.15
CA ALA A 140 7.08 5.94 6.92
C ALA A 140 8.19 7.01 7.04
N GLY A 141 9.39 6.67 7.54
CA GLY A 141 10.54 7.59 7.52
C GLY A 141 11.83 7.01 8.10
N ILE A 142 12.80 6.65 7.25
CA ILE A 142 14.20 6.45 7.68
C ILE A 142 14.86 7.84 7.53
N PRO A 143 15.63 8.35 8.50
CA PRO A 143 16.42 9.57 8.29
C PRO A 143 17.55 9.28 7.30
N LEU A 144 17.79 10.19 6.34
CA LEU A 144 18.94 10.09 5.44
C LEU A 144 20.25 9.99 6.25
N LYS A 145 20.92 8.85 6.17
CA LYS A 145 22.37 8.77 6.45
C LYS A 145 23.10 9.00 5.13
N ASN A 146 23.94 10.03 5.09
CA ASN A 146 24.87 10.29 3.99
C ASN A 146 25.70 9.03 3.70
N ILE A 147 25.53 8.45 2.51
CA ILE A 147 26.36 7.36 2.00
C ILE A 147 27.45 8.00 1.13
N ALA A 148 28.69 7.91 1.57
CA ALA A 148 29.87 8.18 0.75
C ALA A 148 30.01 7.10 -0.34
N PRO A 149 30.59 7.42 -1.52
CA PRO A 149 30.59 6.52 -2.65
C PRO A 149 31.65 5.42 -2.49
N THR A 150 31.23 4.16 -2.48
CA THR A 150 32.13 3.02 -2.69
C THR A 150 31.64 2.20 -3.88
N ASN A 151 32.50 2.14 -4.91
CA ASN A 151 32.31 1.43 -6.16
C ASN A 151 32.31 -0.09 -5.95
N VAL A 152 31.16 -0.74 -6.14
CA VAL A 152 31.05 -2.19 -6.38
C VAL A 152 29.95 -2.42 -7.44
N PRO A 153 30.12 -3.37 -8.39
CA PRO A 153 29.19 -3.56 -9.51
C PRO A 153 27.82 -4.10 -9.07
N MET A 154 26.79 -3.64 -9.77
CA MET A 154 25.36 -3.71 -9.46
C MET A 154 24.69 -4.92 -10.15
N ASP A 155 23.93 -5.74 -9.41
CA ASP A 155 23.06 -6.82 -9.90
C ASP A 155 21.58 -6.46 -9.59
N PRO A 156 20.60 -6.55 -10.52
CA PRO A 156 19.32 -5.84 -10.40
C PRO A 156 18.23 -6.52 -9.55
N THR A 157 18.49 -7.66 -8.90
CA THR A 157 17.42 -8.49 -8.31
C THR A 157 17.32 -8.54 -6.78
N ASP A 158 18.20 -7.87 -6.03
CA ASP A 158 18.24 -7.96 -4.55
C ASP A 158 18.12 -6.61 -3.84
N ILE A 159 17.02 -5.88 -4.06
CA ILE A 159 16.64 -4.77 -3.18
C ILE A 159 15.23 -5.05 -2.64
N PHE A 160 15.04 -4.80 -1.34
CA PHE A 160 13.81 -4.88 -0.55
C PHE A 160 13.55 -6.18 0.22
N VAL A 161 14.48 -6.50 1.13
CA VAL A 161 14.17 -7.26 2.35
C VAL A 161 13.53 -6.30 3.36
N THR A 162 12.27 -6.52 3.73
CA THR A 162 11.66 -5.95 4.95
C THR A 162 11.54 -7.05 6.00
N GLU A 163 12.22 -6.83 7.14
CA GLU A 163 12.24 -7.72 8.30
C GLU A 163 10.87 -7.85 9.00
N ASN A 164 10.74 -8.97 9.70
CA ASN A 164 9.62 -9.61 10.42
C ASN A 164 8.56 -8.76 11.17
N PRO A 165 7.36 -9.35 11.43
CA PRO A 165 6.21 -8.64 11.97
C PRO A 165 6.29 -8.44 13.48
N LEU A 166 6.09 -7.21 13.95
CA LEU A 166 6.06 -6.86 15.36
C LEU A 166 4.72 -7.24 16.00
N THR A 167 4.80 -8.07 17.04
CA THR A 167 3.71 -8.38 17.96
C THR A 167 3.42 -7.18 18.86
N PHE A 168 2.31 -6.48 18.60
CA PHE A 168 1.77 -5.45 19.48
C PHE A 168 0.93 -6.07 20.60
N THR A 169 1.33 -5.88 21.86
CA THR A 169 0.45 -6.04 23.01
C THR A 169 0.00 -4.65 23.46
N PRO A 170 -1.28 -4.26 23.27
CA PRO A 170 -1.75 -2.97 23.73
C PRO A 170 -1.76 -2.98 25.26
N ASN A 171 -1.05 -2.03 25.86
CA ASN A 171 -1.09 -1.82 27.29
C ASN A 171 -2.55 -1.54 27.69
N LYS A 172 -3.12 -2.34 28.60
CA LYS A 172 -4.49 -2.20 29.09
C LYS A 172 -4.55 -1.02 30.07
N GLY A 173 -4.52 0.20 29.52
CA GLY A 173 -4.78 1.45 30.23
C GLY A 173 -5.82 2.25 29.44
N SER A 174 -6.82 2.74 30.17
CA SER A 174 -8.02 3.49 29.79
C SER A 174 -7.93 4.45 28.57
N ASN A 175 -9.05 4.53 27.83
CA ASN A 175 -9.40 5.46 26.73
C ASN A 175 -8.96 5.02 25.33
N LYS A 176 -9.44 3.85 24.87
CA LYS A 176 -9.28 3.44 23.48
C LYS A 176 -10.23 4.21 22.57
N ILE A 177 -9.64 4.89 21.60
CA ILE A 177 -10.32 5.32 20.38
C ILE A 177 -10.77 4.05 19.64
N ASP A 178 -12.05 3.92 19.30
CA ASP A 178 -12.57 2.73 18.61
C ASP A 178 -12.19 2.73 17.12
N ILE A 179 -10.89 2.55 16.86
CA ILE A 179 -10.32 2.47 15.52
C ILE A 179 -9.43 1.25 15.43
N ASP A 180 -9.58 0.52 14.33
CA ASP A 180 -8.67 -0.56 13.93
C ASP A 180 -7.35 0.03 13.42
N PHE A 181 -6.59 0.63 14.34
CA PHE A 181 -5.33 1.30 14.02
C PHE A 181 -4.29 0.40 13.34
N PRO A 182 -4.13 -0.89 13.73
CA PRO A 182 -3.27 -1.81 12.97
C PRO A 182 -3.68 -1.91 11.50
N HIS A 183 -4.98 -1.91 11.20
CA HIS A 183 -5.45 -1.93 9.82
C HIS A 183 -5.21 -0.61 9.09
N ALA A 184 -5.34 0.54 9.78
CA ALA A 184 -4.98 1.84 9.23
C ALA A 184 -3.48 1.93 8.86
N ILE A 185 -2.59 1.34 9.66
CA ILE A 185 -1.15 1.25 9.32
C ILE A 185 -0.93 0.43 8.05
N LEU A 186 -1.61 -0.71 7.90
CA LEU A 186 -1.53 -1.54 6.69
C LEU A 186 -1.97 -0.75 5.45
N LYS A 187 -3.06 0.02 5.57
CA LYS A 187 -3.53 0.92 4.52
C LYS A 187 -2.49 2.00 4.18
N CYS A 188 -1.90 2.67 5.17
CA CYS A 188 -0.83 3.67 4.95
C CYS A 188 0.38 3.09 4.19
N ALA A 189 0.80 1.87 4.53
CA ALA A 189 1.90 1.18 3.86
C ALA A 189 1.54 0.82 2.41
N ALA A 190 0.33 0.32 2.19
CA ALA A 190 -0.18 0.01 0.86
C ALA A 190 -0.36 1.27 -0.01
N GLN A 191 -0.85 2.36 0.56
CA GLN A 191 -1.00 3.67 -0.12
C GLN A 191 0.35 4.16 -0.65
N LEU A 192 1.40 4.05 0.16
CA LEU A 192 2.75 4.46 -0.24
C LEU A 192 3.23 3.68 -1.47
N ILE A 193 2.99 2.38 -1.51
CA ILE A 193 3.36 1.53 -2.66
C ILE A 193 2.53 1.87 -3.88
N ALA A 194 1.24 2.20 -3.72
CA ALA A 194 0.39 2.65 -4.83
C ALA A 194 0.90 3.97 -5.44
N ILE A 195 1.25 4.95 -4.60
CA ILE A 195 1.86 6.23 -5.02
C ILE A 195 3.17 5.97 -5.78
N GLN A 196 4.07 5.19 -5.20
CA GLN A 196 5.35 4.83 -5.82
C GLN A 196 5.16 4.11 -7.15
N SER A 197 4.20 3.19 -7.24
CA SER A 197 3.90 2.47 -8.48
C SER A 197 3.47 3.41 -9.61
N VAL A 198 2.64 4.41 -9.31
CA VAL A 198 2.23 5.41 -10.31
C VAL A 198 3.41 6.29 -10.71
N GLN A 199 4.23 6.71 -9.75
CA GLN A 199 5.44 7.50 -10.00
C GLN A 199 6.43 6.72 -10.88
N ASP A 200 6.65 5.45 -10.57
CA ASP A 200 7.52 4.57 -11.35
C ASP A 200 7.01 4.39 -12.78
N LEU A 201 5.70 4.23 -12.99
CA LEU A 201 5.11 4.17 -14.35
C LEU A 201 5.22 5.51 -15.11
N ALA A 202 5.27 6.62 -14.39
CA ALA A 202 5.45 7.95 -14.96
C ALA A 202 6.90 8.20 -15.37
N LEU A 203 7.85 7.82 -14.52
CA LEU A 203 9.25 8.22 -14.62
C LEU A 203 10.15 7.15 -15.23
N ASN A 204 9.84 5.86 -15.06
CA ASN A 204 10.71 4.76 -15.49
C ASN A 204 10.43 4.32 -16.94
N ASP A 205 11.52 4.09 -17.66
CA ASP A 205 11.58 3.72 -19.08
C ASP A 205 11.70 2.20 -19.21
N ASN A 206 10.58 1.53 -19.50
CA ASN A 206 10.58 0.08 -19.81
C ASN A 206 10.51 -0.19 -21.32
N SER A 207 10.84 0.79 -22.16
CA SER A 207 10.86 0.55 -23.60
C SER A 207 12.01 -0.40 -23.96
N ILE A 208 11.66 -1.66 -24.24
CA ILE A 208 12.57 -2.69 -24.77
C ILE A 208 12.98 -2.37 -26.24
N SER A 209 12.56 -1.23 -26.78
CA SER A 209 12.84 -0.87 -28.17
C SER A 209 14.20 -0.21 -28.31
N SER A 210 15.03 -0.79 -29.17
CA SER A 210 16.30 -0.29 -29.70
C SER A 210 16.23 1.06 -30.44
N THR A 211 15.11 1.77 -30.33
CA THR A 211 14.87 3.10 -30.89
C THR A 211 14.90 4.13 -29.76
N LYS A 212 15.79 5.12 -29.88
CA LYS A 212 16.18 6.14 -28.90
C LYS A 212 15.07 7.09 -28.38
N GLU A 213 13.79 6.80 -28.56
CA GLU A 213 12.70 7.65 -28.08
C GLU A 213 12.12 7.11 -26.77
N GLN A 214 12.25 7.90 -25.71
CA GLN A 214 11.67 7.62 -24.39
C GLN A 214 10.15 7.54 -24.50
N VAL A 215 9.56 6.39 -24.16
CA VAL A 215 8.11 6.24 -24.12
C VAL A 215 7.64 6.04 -22.68
N HIS A 216 7.14 7.11 -22.08
CA HIS A 216 6.49 7.06 -20.77
C HIS A 216 5.06 6.52 -20.92
N TYR A 217 4.66 5.54 -20.11
CA TYR A 217 3.32 4.94 -20.18
C TYR A 217 2.20 5.97 -20.02
N LEU A 218 2.40 6.94 -19.12
CA LEU A 218 1.45 8.05 -18.96
C LEU A 218 1.33 8.88 -20.25
N ALA A 219 2.40 9.08 -21.01
CA ALA A 219 2.35 9.85 -22.25
C ALA A 219 1.50 9.16 -23.33
N GLN A 220 1.51 7.82 -23.38
CA GLN A 220 0.71 7.01 -24.31
C GLN A 220 -0.74 6.86 -23.86
N MET A 221 -1.00 6.85 -22.55
CA MET A 221 -2.34 6.73 -22.00
C MET A 221 -3.24 7.91 -22.44
N PRO A 222 -4.49 7.69 -22.87
CA PRO A 222 -5.46 8.74 -23.17
C PRO A 222 -5.58 9.79 -22.05
N ALA A 223 -5.76 11.07 -22.43
CA ALA A 223 -5.71 12.20 -21.50
C ALA A 223 -6.76 12.10 -20.36
N GLU A 224 -7.93 11.54 -20.65
CA GLU A 224 -8.99 11.29 -19.68
C GLU A 224 -8.55 10.39 -18.53
N TYR A 225 -7.82 9.31 -18.83
CA TYR A 225 -7.31 8.38 -17.82
C TYR A 225 -6.11 8.96 -17.07
N ARG A 226 -5.20 9.64 -17.78
CA ARG A 226 -4.12 10.43 -17.14
C ARG A 226 -4.64 11.36 -16.06
N ASN A 227 -5.67 12.14 -16.36
CA ASN A 227 -6.22 13.11 -15.40
C ASN A 227 -6.83 12.43 -14.17
N ARG A 228 -7.42 11.23 -14.34
CA ARG A 228 -7.94 10.43 -13.23
C ARG A 228 -6.82 9.91 -12.33
N TRP A 229 -5.72 9.44 -12.90
CA TRP A 229 -4.53 9.03 -12.14
C TRP A 229 -3.91 10.19 -11.36
N LEU A 230 -3.77 11.36 -12.00
CA LEU A 230 -3.32 12.58 -11.33
C LEU A 230 -4.24 12.97 -10.18
N ARG A 231 -5.55 12.77 -10.34
CA ARG A 231 -6.53 13.02 -9.26
C ARG A 231 -6.36 12.03 -8.09
N CYS A 232 -6.03 10.77 -8.35
CA CYS A 232 -5.68 9.81 -7.29
C CYS A 232 -4.45 10.27 -6.49
N LEU A 233 -3.39 10.70 -7.16
CA LEU A 233 -2.19 11.26 -6.50
C LEU A 233 -2.53 12.52 -5.71
N TYR A 234 -3.26 13.46 -6.31
CA TYR A 234 -3.68 14.69 -5.64
C TYR A 234 -4.51 14.42 -4.37
N ASN A 235 -5.47 13.49 -4.44
CA ASN A 235 -6.27 13.11 -3.28
C ASN A 235 -5.40 12.48 -2.18
N SER A 236 -4.38 11.70 -2.56
CA SER A 236 -3.42 11.10 -1.62
C SER A 236 -2.58 12.15 -0.92
N TYR A 237 -2.06 13.12 -1.69
CA TYR A 237 -1.38 14.29 -1.17
C TYR A 237 -2.27 15.02 -0.17
N LYS A 238 -3.51 15.37 -0.58
CA LYS A 238 -4.44 16.12 0.25
C LYS A 238 -4.72 15.41 1.57
N PHE A 239 -4.99 14.10 1.53
CA PHE A 239 -5.19 13.31 2.75
C PHE A 239 -3.97 13.35 3.68
N ALA A 240 -2.76 13.12 3.13
CA ALA A 240 -1.53 13.14 3.92
C ALA A 240 -1.25 14.52 4.52
N HIS A 241 -1.50 15.58 3.75
CA HIS A 241 -1.39 16.97 4.19
C HIS A 241 -2.37 17.29 5.32
N ASP A 242 -3.66 16.98 5.13
CA ASP A 242 -4.71 17.21 6.12
C ASP A 242 -4.41 16.46 7.44
N PHE A 243 -3.91 15.22 7.35
CA PHE A 243 -3.45 14.46 8.52
C PHE A 243 -2.25 15.11 9.20
N ASN A 244 -1.23 15.52 8.43
CA ASN A 244 -0.02 16.13 8.97
C ASN A 244 -0.28 17.48 9.63
N ALA A 245 -1.20 18.28 9.07
CA ALA A 245 -1.62 19.58 9.57
C ALA A 245 -2.54 19.48 10.82
N ASN A 246 -3.15 18.33 11.08
CA ASN A 246 -4.00 18.14 12.25
C ASN A 246 -3.19 17.75 13.49
N ASP A 247 -2.54 18.75 14.10
CA ASP A 247 -1.74 18.56 15.30
C ASP A 247 -2.55 17.93 16.45
N LYS A 248 -3.80 18.37 16.65
CA LYS A 248 -4.67 17.86 17.73
C LYS A 248 -4.88 16.35 17.62
N LEU A 249 -5.21 15.88 16.42
CA LEU A 249 -5.38 14.46 16.12
C LEU A 249 -4.09 13.67 16.35
N ARG A 250 -2.97 14.14 15.82
CA ARG A 250 -1.68 13.46 15.93
C ARG A 250 -1.21 13.34 17.38
N HIS A 251 -1.42 14.39 18.17
CA HIS A 251 -1.15 14.37 19.61
C HIS A 251 -2.09 13.42 20.35
N ALA A 252 -3.38 13.35 19.98
CA ALA A 252 -4.34 12.44 20.58
C ALA A 252 -3.97 10.97 20.33
N LEU A 253 -3.59 10.63 19.09
CA LEU A 253 -3.10 9.29 18.73
C LEU A 253 -1.85 8.89 19.53
N TRP A 254 -0.91 9.83 19.70
CA TRP A 254 0.30 9.63 20.49
C TRP A 254 0.00 9.46 21.99
N LYS A 255 -0.81 10.35 22.57
CA LYS A 255 -1.22 10.28 23.99
C LYS A 255 -1.99 9.00 24.32
N ALA A 256 -2.84 8.53 23.39
CA ALA A 256 -3.58 7.29 23.54
C ALA A 256 -2.70 6.03 23.33
N GLY A 257 -1.41 6.20 23.02
CA GLY A 257 -0.44 5.10 22.96
C GLY A 257 -0.53 4.24 21.69
N TYR A 258 -1.23 4.70 20.64
CA TYR A 258 -1.26 4.01 19.35
C TYR A 258 0.10 4.01 18.65
N VAL A 259 0.91 5.03 18.92
CA VAL A 259 2.23 5.24 18.32
C VAL A 259 3.22 5.70 19.38
N GLN A 260 4.48 5.27 19.25
CA GLN A 260 5.54 5.65 20.18
C GLN A 260 6.06 7.07 19.94
N GLN A 261 5.98 7.53 18.70
CA GLN A 261 6.41 8.84 18.25
C GLN A 261 5.26 9.55 17.56
N MET A 262 5.36 10.87 17.41
CA MET A 262 4.32 11.65 16.74
C MET A 262 4.15 11.13 15.30
N PRO A 263 2.94 10.65 14.93
CA PRO A 263 2.74 10.02 13.63
C PRO A 263 2.82 11.08 12.52
N ASN A 264 3.26 10.72 11.33
CA ASN A 264 3.22 11.60 10.15
C ASN A 264 3.13 10.76 8.87
N LEU A 265 2.66 11.39 7.79
CA LEU A 265 2.54 10.83 6.44
C LEU A 265 3.39 11.63 5.44
N THR A 266 4.54 12.15 5.89
CA THR A 266 5.39 13.04 5.10
C THR A 266 5.80 12.40 3.77
N LYS A 267 6.12 11.10 3.75
CA LYS A 267 6.46 10.39 2.51
C LYS A 267 5.30 10.35 1.52
N GLN A 268 4.09 10.08 1.99
CA GLN A 268 2.91 10.08 1.15
C GLN A 268 2.62 11.49 0.61
N GLU A 269 2.82 12.52 1.44
CA GLU A 269 2.66 13.92 1.05
C GLU A 269 3.67 14.31 -0.04
N THR A 270 4.97 14.04 0.18
CA THR A 270 6.03 14.47 -0.75
C THR A 270 6.04 13.66 -2.04
N LEU A 271 5.88 12.34 -1.98
CA LEU A 271 5.93 11.47 -3.16
C LEU A 271 4.68 11.60 -4.05
N SER A 272 3.55 12.01 -3.51
CA SER A 272 2.35 12.28 -4.32
C SER A 272 2.47 13.54 -5.18
N LEU A 273 3.40 14.44 -4.85
CA LEU A 273 3.63 15.70 -5.56
C LEU A 273 4.86 15.70 -6.47
N SER A 274 5.82 14.81 -6.23
CA SER A 274 7.10 14.71 -6.95
C SER A 274 6.99 13.96 -8.26
#